data_AF-A0AAW5EMC7-F1
#
_entry.id   AF-A0AAW5EMC7-F1
#
_cell.length_a   1.000
_cell.length_b   1.000
_cell.length_c   1.000
_cell.angle_alpha   90.00
_cell.angle_beta   90.00
_cell.angle_gamma   90.00
#
_symmetry.space_group_name_H-M   'P 1'
#
loop_
_entity.id
_entity.type
_entity.pdbx_description
1 polymer ?
#
loop_
_entity_poly.entity_id
_entity_poly.type
_entity_poly.pdbx_seq_one_letter_code
_entity_poly.pdbx_strand_id
1 'polypeptide(L)' 'MKCLNCGVFTLLCFCHHCAEELSEFSLGVRELEKDFKVYSFYKYHEIKHLLHAKHKFYGYFVFHFLAKLSFF' A
#
# COMPACT_ATOMS: atom_id res chain seq x y z
N MET A 1 -5.13 -19.33 -3.77
CA MET A 1 -5.45 -17.90 -3.55
C MET A 1 -4.58 -17.07 -4.50
N LYS A 2 -4.93 -15.81 -4.73
CA LYS A 2 -4.23 -14.96 -5.70
C LYS A 2 -3.77 -13.67 -5.02
N CYS A 3 -2.63 -13.16 -5.44
CA CYS A 3 -2.13 -11.86 -5.01
C CYS A 3 -3.15 -10.80 -5.42
N LEU A 4 -3.51 -9.92 -4.49
CA LEU A 4 -4.48 -8.84 -4.74
C LEU A 4 -3.94 -7.77 -5.70
N ASN A 5 -2.62 -7.71 -5.89
CA ASN A 5 -1.96 -6.79 -6.81
C ASN A 5 -1.79 -7.40 -8.22
N CYS A 6 -1.03 -8.49 -8.34
CA CYS A 6 -0.62 -9.05 -9.64
C CYS A 6 -1.40 -10.31 -10.09
N GLY A 7 -2.27 -10.86 -9.24
CA GLY A 7 -3.07 -12.05 -9.56
C GLY A 7 -2.32 -13.38 -9.60
N VAL A 8 -0.99 -13.38 -9.39
CA VAL A 8 -0.17 -14.61 -9.27
C VAL A 8 -0.64 -15.45 -8.08
N PHE A 9 -0.49 -16.76 -8.19
CA PHE A 9 -0.83 -17.68 -7.10
C PHE A 9 0.04 -17.39 -5.85
N THR A 10 -0.62 -17.24 -4.71
CA THR A 10 0.02 -17.11 -3.39
C THR A 10 -0.94 -17.62 -2.32
N LEU A 11 -0.41 -18.07 -1.19
CA LEU A 11 -1.18 -18.41 0.01
C LEU A 11 -1.39 -17.21 0.93
N LEU A 12 -0.77 -16.08 0.64
CA LEU A 12 -0.93 -14.81 1.35
C LEU A 12 -1.75 -13.81 0.53
N CYS A 13 -2.10 -12.66 1.11
CA CYS A 13 -2.83 -11.60 0.40
C CYS A 13 -1.99 -10.94 -0.72
N PHE A 14 -0.67 -10.90 -0.54
CA PHE A 14 0.31 -10.43 -1.51
C PHE A 14 1.37 -11.50 -1.75
N CYS A 15 1.90 -11.59 -2.98
CA CYS A 15 3.07 -12.43 -3.24
C CYS A 15 4.35 -11.73 -2.74
N HIS A 16 5.44 -12.47 -2.62
CA HIS A 16 6.73 -11.95 -2.17
C HIS A 16 7.21 -10.77 -3.02
N HIS A 17 7.13 -10.90 -4.35
CA HIS A 17 7.56 -9.86 -5.26
C HIS A 17 6.80 -8.54 -5.08
N CYS A 18 5.45 -8.60 -4.95
CA CYS A 18 4.67 -7.40 -4.68
C CYS A 18 4.91 -6.85 -3.27
N ALA A 19 5.27 -7.71 -2.30
CA ALA A 19 5.63 -7.25 -0.97
C ALA A 19 6.94 -6.44 -0.99
N GLU A 20 7.94 -6.91 -1.73
CA GLU A 20 9.21 -6.22 -1.94
C GLU A 20 9.02 -4.91 -2.71
N GLU A 21 8.28 -4.93 -3.82
CA GLU A 21 7.99 -3.73 -4.61
C GLU A 21 7.24 -2.67 -3.80
N LEU A 22 6.26 -3.08 -2.99
CA LEU A 22 5.55 -2.18 -2.07
C LEU A 22 6.37 -1.81 -0.82
N SER A 23 7.51 -2.46 -0.57
CA SER A 23 8.43 -2.09 0.51
C SER A 23 9.45 -1.05 0.07
N GLU A 24 9.67 -0.86 -1.23
CA GLU A 24 10.44 0.24 -1.79
C GLU A 24 9.60 1.53 -1.75
N PHE A 25 9.36 2.07 -0.54
CA PHE A 25 8.54 3.26 -0.37
C PHE A 25 9.23 4.50 -0.93
N SER A 26 8.44 5.33 -1.63
CA SER A 26 8.85 6.66 -2.07
C SER A 26 8.44 7.69 -1.04
N LEU A 27 9.34 7.96 -0.10
CA LEU A 27 9.10 8.89 0.99
C LEU A 27 8.95 10.32 0.44
N GLY A 28 7.72 10.80 0.42
CA GLY A 28 7.35 12.15 -0.01
C GLY A 28 6.99 13.01 1.19
N VAL A 29 7.39 14.27 1.15
CA VAL A 29 6.99 15.29 2.13
C VAL A 29 6.39 16.46 1.37
N ARG A 30 5.18 16.85 1.72
CA ARG A 30 4.52 18.04 1.21
C ARG A 30 4.25 19.00 2.36
N GLU A 31 4.73 20.23 2.23
CA GLU A 31 4.42 21.33 3.14
C GLU A 31 3.22 22.09 2.59
N LEU A 32 2.15 22.26 3.39
CA LEU A 32 0.92 22.94 2.94
C LEU A 32 0.88 24.39 3.43
N GLU A 33 0.98 24.57 4.74
CA GLU A 33 1.00 25.86 5.43
C GLU A 33 2.16 25.87 6.42
N LYS A 34 2.52 27.04 6.98
CA LYS A 34 3.61 27.15 7.96
C LYS A 34 3.40 26.11 9.07
N ASP A 35 4.38 25.20 9.19
CA ASP A 35 4.46 24.08 10.15
C ASP A 35 3.54 22.87 9.92
N PHE A 36 2.85 22.75 8.77
CA PHE A 36 2.06 21.56 8.44
C PHE A 36 2.71 20.71 7.34
N LYS A 37 3.31 19.58 7.73
CA LYS A 37 3.96 18.62 6.84
C LYS A 37 3.10 17.36 6.70
N VAL A 38 2.80 17.01 5.45
CA VAL A 38 2.13 15.76 5.08
C VAL A 38 3.18 14.79 4.55
N TYR A 39 3.31 13.66 5.22
CA TYR A 39 4.18 12.56 4.82
C TYR A 39 3.40 11.55 3.99
N SER A 40 4.02 11.04 2.93
CA SER A 40 3.48 9.98 2.09
C SER A 40 4.54 8.90 1.86
N PHE A 41 4.17 7.64 2.02
CA PHE A 41 5.06 6.49 1.78
C PHE A 41 4.93 5.93 0.35
N TYR A 42 3.82 6.25 -0.32
CA TYR A 42 3.45 5.73 -1.63
C TYR A 42 2.95 6.84 -2.52
N LYS A 43 3.22 6.75 -3.82
CA LYS A 43 2.51 7.61 -4.78
C LYS A 43 1.11 7.08 -4.97
N TYR A 44 0.13 7.98 -4.96
CA TYR A 44 -1.28 7.60 -5.08
C TYR A 44 -1.57 6.76 -6.33
N HIS A 45 -0.95 7.06 -7.47
CA HIS A 45 -1.19 6.31 -8.71
C HIS A 45 -0.67 4.87 -8.67
N GLU A 46 0.34 4.57 -7.86
CA GLU A 46 0.91 3.22 -7.70
C GLU A 46 -0.01 2.33 -6.86
N ILE A 47 -0.73 2.89 -5.88
CA ILE A 47 -1.56 2.11 -4.94
C ILE A 47 -3.07 2.36 -5.06
N LYS A 48 -3.53 3.21 -5.99
CA LYS A 48 -4.95 3.61 -6.12
C LYS A 48 -5.90 2.41 -6.20
N HIS A 49 -5.57 1.41 -7.00
CA HIS A 49 -6.40 0.20 -7.15
C HIS A 49 -6.51 -0.61 -5.86
N LEU A 50 -5.46 -0.62 -5.04
CA LEU A 50 -5.46 -1.23 -3.71
C LEU A 50 -6.32 -0.41 -2.74
N LEU A 51 -6.22 0.92 -2.76
CA LEU A 51 -7.02 1.80 -1.90
C LEU A 51 -8.53 1.70 -2.18
N HIS A 52 -8.91 1.48 -3.44
CA HIS A 52 -10.31 1.22 -3.80
C HIS A 52 -10.88 -0.08 -3.20
N ALA A 53 -10.05 -0.94 -2.60
CA ALA A 53 -10.52 -2.10 -1.84
C ALA A 53 -11.19 -1.72 -0.51
N LYS A 54 -11.18 -0.45 -0.07
CA LYS A 54 -11.80 0.02 1.19
C LYS A 54 -13.22 -0.47 1.42
N HIS A 55 -14.02 -0.54 0.35
CA HIS A 55 -15.43 -0.94 0.41
C HIS A 55 -15.65 -2.41 0.06
N LYS A 56 -14.58 -3.21 0.00
CA LYS A 56 -14.63 -4.63 -0.28
C LYS A 56 -14.29 -5.40 0.99
N PHE A 57 -14.79 -6.62 1.09
CA PHE A 57 -14.55 -7.49 2.25
C PHE A 57 -13.05 -7.70 2.53
N TYR A 58 -12.26 -7.84 1.48
CA TYR A 58 -10.81 -8.03 1.60
C TYR A 58 -10.03 -6.73 1.87
N GLY A 59 -10.71 -5.58 1.99
CA GLY A 59 -10.09 -4.27 2.20
C GLY A 59 -9.24 -4.24 3.46
N TYR A 60 -9.72 -4.81 4.56
CA TYR A 60 -8.97 -4.88 5.82
C TYR A 60 -7.56 -5.45 5.61
N PHE A 61 -7.43 -6.55 4.85
CA PHE A 61 -6.13 -7.19 4.61
C PHE A 61 -5.20 -6.30 3.78
N VAL A 62 -5.73 -5.55 2.82
CA VAL A 62 -4.95 -4.62 2.00
C VAL A 62 -4.40 -3.48 2.86
N PHE A 63 -5.26 -2.82 3.64
CA PHE A 63 -4.84 -1.70 4.48
C PHE A 63 -3.92 -2.15 5.62
N HIS A 64 -4.18 -3.30 6.22
CA HIS A 64 -3.32 -3.88 7.25
C HIS A 64 -1.93 -4.20 6.69
N PHE A 65 -1.85 -4.77 5.48
CA PHE A 65 -0.59 -5.07 4.82
C PHE A 65 0.20 -3.79 4.48
N LEU A 66 -0.44 -2.79 3.88
CA LEU A 66 0.21 -1.51 3.57
C LEU A 66 0.70 -0.79 4.82
N ALA A 67 -0.10 -0.76 5.89
CA ALA A 67 0.30 -0.17 7.17
C ALA A 67 1.52 -0.88 7.78
N LYS A 68 1.57 -2.21 7.67
CA LYS A 68 2.71 -3.01 8.14
C LYS A 68 3.99 -2.68 7.37
N LEU A 69 3.90 -2.40 6.07
CA LEU A 69 5.07 -2.01 5.27
C LEU A 69 5.53 -0.57 5.56
N SER A 70 4.64 0.33 5.96
CA SER A 70 4.99 1.75 6.19
C SER A 70 5.53 2.06 7.58
N PHE A 71 5.10 1.32 8.61
CA PHE A 71 5.38 1.65 10.01
C PHE A 71 6.10 0.55 10.78
N PHE A 72 6.40 -0.60 10.15
CA PHE A 72 6.90 -1.80 10.82
C PHE A 72 8.08 -2.44 10.09
#